data_AF-A0A820F9T8-F1
#
_entry.id   AF-A0A820F9T8-F1
#
_cell.length_a   1.000
_cell.length_b   1.000
_cell.length_c   1.000
_cell.angle_alpha   90.00
_cell.angle_beta   90.00
_cell.angle_gamma   90.00
#
_symmetry.space_group_name_H-M   'P 1'
#
loop_
_entity.id
_entity.type
_entity.pdbx_description
1 polymer ?
#
loop_
_entity_poly.entity_id
_entity_poly.type
_entity_poly.pdbx_seq_one_letter_code
_entity_poly.pdbx_strand_id
1 'polypeptide(L)'
;LDKLPLNSNGKIDRKLLPPPHFSSIHLTNSVEQLIPTNDIEVNIHHIWCEIFKQNQISTDTNIFTIGGHSLLIMQLFHQYKTNFHLETSTLSISNLFQHPTIIHHAQLIQQSINTIHTLDDYPWSSLHLIQAKASFAQERIYLDEQIRFSSNKTTMNNMYVIPLLYRVSSMNDHVSIARLYHAFQSVITKHNILRTALYIDDTNGNIIQHCLDANIILNEDMKSYGLTIINIHNDEHDHMDEVIVEILNQADLFDLSVGRAVRCHILRHYPPSQDSISYENDDLLTENDHILISIHHAMFDGASTSIFLRDLSLAYQSDVSNARSSIDENSFYYIDYSVHEHIMDMSLSREFWHSQLERYNMECSLSLPVDRQHLSTNQQRSGLASIAEIIFNNEVCTSFLNYASSHHLTLFQLGLSVFYVFLFKLSHGETDLCIGSINANRYRSELVNMIGMFVSTLPYRVELDLHWSFDELVQHVREKCLSILEHS
;
A
#
# COMPACT_ATOMS: atom_id res chain seq x y z
N LEU A 1 -2.02 -34.67 28.22
CA LEU A 1 -1.62 -36.10 28.31
C LEU A 1 -0.64 -36.23 29.46
N ASP A 2 -0.89 -37.14 30.40
CA ASP A 2 -0.06 -37.29 31.60
C ASP A 2 1.26 -38.03 31.34
N LYS A 3 1.42 -38.69 30.18
CA LYS A 3 2.69 -39.26 29.72
C LYS A 3 2.74 -39.31 28.20
N LEU A 4 3.90 -39.02 27.62
CA LEU A 4 4.13 -39.09 26.17
C LEU A 4 4.23 -40.57 25.74
N PRO A 5 3.46 -41.02 24.73
CA PRO A 5 3.57 -42.38 24.21
C PRO A 5 4.91 -42.54 23.52
N LEU A 6 5.64 -43.60 23.87
CA LEU A 6 6.93 -43.94 23.28
C LEU A 6 6.77 -45.19 22.41
N ASN A 7 7.46 -45.22 21.28
CA ASN A 7 7.59 -46.40 20.45
C ASN A 7 8.60 -47.39 21.07
N SER A 8 8.74 -48.56 20.45
CA SER A 8 9.67 -49.62 20.88
C SER A 8 11.14 -49.20 20.97
N ASN A 9 11.52 -48.08 20.34
CA ASN A 9 12.86 -47.51 20.37
C ASN A 9 13.02 -46.38 21.43
N GLY A 10 12.04 -46.19 22.31
CA GLY A 10 12.07 -45.16 23.35
C GLY A 10 11.93 -43.72 22.82
N LYS A 11 11.55 -43.54 21.55
CA LYS A 11 11.25 -42.24 20.95
C LYS A 11 9.75 -41.99 20.94
N ILE A 12 9.32 -40.74 20.95
CA ILE A 12 7.89 -40.38 20.96
C ILE A 12 7.19 -40.96 19.73
N ASP A 13 6.13 -41.73 19.96
CA ASP A 13 5.31 -42.30 18.89
C ASP A 13 4.28 -41.28 18.42
N ARG A 14 4.62 -40.58 17.34
CA ARG A 14 3.79 -39.52 16.74
C ARG A 14 2.43 -40.00 16.23
N LYS A 15 2.27 -41.30 15.95
CA LYS A 15 1.00 -41.85 15.45
C LYS A 15 -0.02 -42.07 16.58
N LEU A 16 0.46 -42.21 17.80
CA LEU A 16 -0.37 -42.39 19.00
C LEU A 16 -0.63 -41.06 19.73
N LEU A 17 -0.10 -39.95 19.21
CA LEU A 17 -0.47 -38.63 19.70
C LEU A 17 -1.91 -38.32 19.28
N PRO A 18 -2.74 -37.76 20.19
CA PRO A 18 -4.05 -37.26 19.84
C PRO A 18 -3.95 -36.27 18.67
N PRO A 19 -4.88 -36.30 17.71
CA PRO A 19 -4.90 -35.32 16.63
C PRO A 19 -5.02 -33.90 17.23
N PRO A 20 -4.20 -32.93 16.79
CA PRO A 20 -4.27 -31.56 17.29
C PRO A 20 -5.65 -30.96 16.99
N HIS A 21 -6.37 -30.56 18.03
CA HIS A 21 -7.54 -29.70 17.90
C HIS A 21 -7.06 -28.28 17.57
N PHE A 22 -7.10 -27.91 16.29
CA PHE A 22 -6.74 -26.55 15.84
C PHE A 22 -7.75 -25.48 16.27
N SER A 23 -8.92 -25.88 16.78
CA SER A 23 -9.90 -24.98 17.41
C SER A 23 -9.46 -24.47 18.79
N SER A 24 -8.33 -24.93 19.32
CA SER A 24 -7.81 -24.55 20.63
C SER A 24 -6.30 -24.27 20.64
N ILE A 25 -5.72 -23.83 19.50
CA ILE A 25 -4.43 -23.12 19.48
C ILE A 25 -4.63 -21.64 19.88
N HIS A 26 -5.61 -21.38 20.75
CA HIS A 26 -5.49 -20.26 21.67
C HIS A 26 -4.41 -20.66 22.66
N LEU A 27 -3.27 -19.97 22.55
CA LEU A 27 -2.21 -19.86 23.54
C LEU A 27 -2.62 -20.46 24.89
N THR A 28 -2.08 -21.62 25.23
CA THR A 28 -2.11 -22.17 26.60
C THR A 28 -1.17 -21.36 27.50
N ASN A 29 -1.32 -20.04 27.48
CA ASN A 29 -1.17 -19.21 28.65
C ASN A 29 -2.60 -18.91 29.08
N SER A 30 -3.01 -19.55 30.17
CA SER A 30 -4.16 -19.15 30.96
C SER A 30 -3.93 -17.75 31.55
N VAL A 31 -3.90 -16.73 30.69
CA VAL A 31 -4.20 -15.36 31.06
C VAL A 31 -5.72 -15.27 30.98
N GLU A 32 -6.37 -14.89 32.07
CA GLU A 32 -7.80 -14.58 32.05
C GLU A 32 -8.05 -13.60 30.90
N GLN A 33 -8.76 -14.04 29.86
CA GLN A 33 -9.14 -13.13 28.78
C GLN A 33 -10.10 -12.10 29.36
N LEU A 34 -9.64 -10.85 29.43
CA LEU A 34 -10.45 -9.74 29.88
C LEU A 34 -11.52 -9.46 28.82
N ILE A 35 -12.77 -9.46 29.27
CA ILE A 35 -13.92 -9.14 28.45
C ILE A 35 -14.24 -7.64 28.55
N PRO A 36 -14.89 -7.05 27.52
CA PRO A 36 -15.39 -5.69 27.59
C PRO A 36 -16.29 -5.46 28.81
N THR A 37 -16.07 -4.37 29.52
CA THR A 37 -16.76 -4.03 30.77
C THR A 37 -17.75 -2.86 30.65
N ASN A 38 -17.66 -2.10 29.56
CA ASN A 38 -18.54 -0.96 29.26
C ASN A 38 -18.93 -0.92 27.77
N ASP A 39 -19.96 -0.14 27.43
CA ASP A 39 -20.52 -0.08 26.07
C ASP A 39 -19.50 0.40 25.02
N ILE A 40 -18.56 1.29 25.40
CA ILE A 40 -17.50 1.75 24.51
C ILE A 40 -16.53 0.60 24.20
N GLU A 41 -16.09 -0.13 25.22
CA GLU A 41 -15.24 -1.32 25.05
C GLU A 41 -15.93 -2.39 24.19
N VAL A 42 -17.25 -2.60 24.36
CA VAL A 42 -18.03 -3.56 23.55
C VAL A 42 -18.02 -3.18 22.07
N ASN A 43 -18.27 -1.91 21.76
CA ASN A 43 -18.26 -1.41 20.39
C ASN A 43 -16.86 -1.49 19.77
N ILE A 44 -15.82 -1.06 20.51
CA ILE A 44 -14.43 -1.16 20.04
C ILE A 44 -14.04 -2.62 19.80
N HIS A 45 -14.41 -3.52 20.72
CA HIS A 45 -14.16 -4.95 20.59
C HIS A 45 -14.80 -5.53 19.32
N HIS A 46 -16.02 -5.14 19.01
CA HIS A 46 -16.70 -5.55 17.78
C HIS A 46 -15.92 -5.09 16.53
N ILE A 47 -15.53 -3.81 16.50
CA ILE A 47 -14.75 -3.24 15.39
C ILE A 47 -13.42 -4.01 15.22
N TRP A 48 -12.72 -4.33 16.31
CA TRP A 48 -11.49 -5.12 16.26
C TRP A 48 -11.75 -6.52 15.71
N CYS A 49 -12.78 -7.21 16.20
CA CYS A 49 -13.14 -8.54 15.75
C CYS A 49 -13.46 -8.58 14.25
N GLU A 50 -14.16 -7.57 13.72
CA GLU A 50 -14.43 -7.44 12.29
C GLU A 50 -13.15 -7.23 11.47
N ILE A 51 -12.29 -6.29 11.89
CA ILE A 51 -11.05 -5.96 11.19
C ILE A 51 -10.07 -7.15 11.17
N PHE A 52 -9.89 -7.81 12.31
CA PHE A 52 -8.98 -8.95 12.44
C PHE A 52 -9.62 -10.27 11.99
N LYS A 53 -10.92 -10.29 11.66
CA LYS A 53 -11.70 -11.50 11.35
C LYS A 53 -11.56 -12.58 12.43
N GLN A 54 -11.58 -12.16 13.69
CA GLN A 54 -11.48 -13.02 14.87
C GLN A 54 -12.78 -12.96 15.67
N ASN A 55 -13.17 -14.07 16.30
CA ASN A 55 -14.41 -14.13 17.08
C ASN A 55 -14.30 -13.41 18.43
N GLN A 56 -13.10 -13.40 19.03
CA GLN A 56 -12.89 -12.85 20.37
C GLN A 56 -11.43 -12.41 20.54
N ILE A 57 -11.25 -11.17 20.99
CA ILE A 57 -9.96 -10.57 21.36
C ILE A 57 -10.05 -10.11 22.82
N SER A 58 -9.03 -10.37 23.64
CA SER A 58 -8.98 -9.90 25.04
C SER A 58 -8.75 -8.39 25.08
N THR A 59 -9.40 -7.66 25.99
CA THR A 59 -9.39 -6.19 25.96
C THR A 59 -8.05 -5.54 26.29
N ASP A 60 -7.15 -6.27 26.94
CA ASP A 60 -5.75 -5.91 27.21
C ASP A 60 -4.77 -6.36 26.10
N THR A 61 -5.26 -7.02 25.06
CA THR A 61 -4.40 -7.49 23.97
C THR A 61 -3.79 -6.31 23.24
N ASN A 62 -2.46 -6.30 23.16
CA ASN A 62 -1.74 -5.34 22.34
C ASN A 62 -2.00 -5.66 20.86
N ILE A 63 -2.54 -4.70 20.10
CA ILE A 63 -2.91 -4.86 18.70
C ILE A 63 -1.76 -5.39 17.84
N PHE A 64 -0.52 -5.00 18.13
CA PHE A 64 0.67 -5.40 17.35
C PHE A 64 1.03 -6.88 17.55
N THR A 65 0.54 -7.52 18.62
CA THR A 65 0.75 -8.96 18.87
C THR A 65 -0.16 -9.86 18.03
N ILE A 66 -1.29 -9.32 17.58
CA ILE A 66 -2.30 -10.06 16.79
C ILE A 66 -2.25 -9.69 15.30
N GLY A 67 -1.15 -9.11 14.84
CA GLY A 67 -0.95 -8.73 13.44
C GLY A 67 -1.39 -7.30 13.10
N GLY A 68 -1.67 -6.47 14.10
CA GLY A 68 -1.91 -5.04 13.94
C GLY A 68 -0.72 -4.33 13.28
N HIS A 69 -1.01 -3.42 12.36
CA HIS A 69 -0.02 -2.54 11.72
C HIS A 69 -0.62 -1.16 11.44
N SER A 70 0.20 -0.21 10.98
CA SER A 70 -0.20 1.20 10.85
C SER A 70 -1.48 1.40 10.04
N LEU A 71 -1.64 0.69 8.92
CA LEU A 71 -2.87 0.75 8.11
C LEU A 71 -4.11 0.23 8.86
N LEU A 72 -4.00 -0.81 9.70
CA LEU A 72 -5.13 -1.28 10.53
C LEU A 72 -5.47 -0.27 11.62
N ILE A 73 -4.47 0.40 12.19
CA ILE A 73 -4.71 1.50 13.12
C ILE A 73 -5.39 2.68 12.42
N MET A 74 -5.06 2.98 11.16
CA MET A 74 -5.80 3.98 10.38
C MET A 74 -7.26 3.57 10.16
N GLN A 75 -7.50 2.30 9.84
CA GLN A 75 -8.87 1.79 9.69
C GLN A 75 -9.64 1.87 11.01
N LEU A 76 -9.01 1.52 12.13
CA LEU A 76 -9.59 1.66 13.46
C LEU A 76 -9.90 3.11 13.80
N PHE A 77 -8.95 4.00 13.59
CA PHE A 77 -9.12 5.44 13.80
C PHE A 77 -10.33 5.96 13.04
N HIS A 78 -10.48 5.57 11.78
CA HIS A 78 -11.63 5.95 10.97
C HIS A 78 -12.95 5.35 11.50
N GLN A 79 -12.96 4.04 11.78
CA GLN A 79 -14.14 3.35 12.34
C GLN A 79 -14.56 3.94 13.69
N TYR A 80 -13.60 4.38 14.52
CA TYR A 80 -13.92 5.05 15.78
C TYR A 80 -14.59 6.39 15.55
N LYS A 81 -14.08 7.21 14.64
CA LYS A 81 -14.73 8.48 14.29
C LYS A 81 -16.15 8.27 13.79
N THR A 82 -16.35 7.30 12.91
CA THR A 82 -17.68 7.03 12.34
C THR A 82 -18.65 6.49 13.39
N ASN A 83 -18.25 5.47 14.17
CA ASN A 83 -19.17 4.79 15.11
C ASN A 83 -19.43 5.60 16.39
N PHE A 84 -18.48 6.43 16.83
CA PHE A 84 -18.62 7.25 18.03
C PHE A 84 -18.86 8.73 17.73
N HIS A 85 -19.02 9.10 16.45
CA HIS A 85 -19.21 10.47 15.99
C HIS A 85 -18.14 11.44 16.52
N LEU A 86 -16.87 11.00 16.51
CA LEU A 86 -15.74 11.79 17.00
C LEU A 86 -15.18 12.69 15.89
N GLU A 87 -14.83 13.92 16.23
CA GLU A 87 -14.18 14.86 15.30
C GLU A 87 -12.68 14.56 15.14
N THR A 88 -12.11 14.93 13.99
CA THR A 88 -10.68 14.68 13.66
C THR A 88 -9.68 15.27 14.63
N SER A 89 -10.01 16.39 15.28
CA SER A 89 -9.17 17.09 16.25
C SER A 89 -9.15 16.44 17.65
N THR A 90 -10.11 15.56 17.95
CA THR A 90 -10.35 15.09 19.33
C THR A 90 -9.64 13.77 19.67
N LEU A 91 -9.31 12.98 18.65
CA LEU A 91 -8.61 11.71 18.80
C LEU A 91 -7.26 11.82 18.10
N SER A 92 -6.17 11.77 18.87
CA SER A 92 -4.83 11.75 18.29
C SER A 92 -4.49 10.34 17.81
N ILE A 93 -4.09 10.23 16.54
CA ILE A 93 -3.62 8.98 15.97
C ILE A 93 -2.38 8.47 16.69
N SER A 94 -1.50 9.38 17.11
CA SER A 94 -0.31 9.10 17.92
C SER A 94 -0.69 8.42 19.23
N ASN A 95 -1.74 8.89 19.91
CA ASN A 95 -2.23 8.27 21.14
C ASN A 95 -2.74 6.83 20.94
N LEU A 96 -3.36 6.52 19.80
CA LEU A 96 -3.76 5.15 19.47
C LEU A 96 -2.55 4.22 19.29
N PHE A 97 -1.47 4.72 18.69
CA PHE A 97 -0.22 3.95 18.63
C PHE A 97 0.46 3.79 19.99
N GLN A 98 0.38 4.81 20.85
CA GLN A 98 0.99 4.78 22.18
C GLN A 98 0.26 3.84 23.14
N HIS A 99 -1.05 3.67 22.96
CA HIS A 99 -1.89 2.91 23.87
C HIS A 99 -2.66 1.77 23.16
N PRO A 100 -1.97 0.70 22.74
CA PRO A 100 -2.42 -0.20 21.67
C PRO A 100 -3.39 -1.31 22.13
N THR A 101 -4.31 -1.04 23.05
CA THR A 101 -5.27 -2.05 23.58
C THR A 101 -6.69 -1.51 23.54
N ILE A 102 -7.70 -2.37 23.53
CA ILE A 102 -9.12 -1.99 23.57
C ILE A 102 -9.42 -1.12 24.80
N ILE A 103 -8.92 -1.48 25.99
CA ILE A 103 -9.14 -0.71 27.23
C ILE A 103 -8.68 0.73 27.06
N HIS A 104 -7.43 0.92 26.64
CA HIS A 104 -6.90 2.27 26.47
C HIS A 104 -7.56 3.04 25.32
N HIS A 105 -7.88 2.39 24.20
CA HIS A 105 -8.64 3.05 23.12
C HIS A 105 -10.01 3.52 23.63
N ALA A 106 -10.69 2.72 24.45
CA ALA A 106 -11.96 3.10 25.08
C ALA A 106 -11.82 4.33 25.97
N GLN A 107 -10.74 4.42 26.75
CA GLN A 107 -10.44 5.58 27.58
C GLN A 107 -10.20 6.84 26.75
N LEU A 108 -9.41 6.73 25.67
CA LEU A 108 -9.14 7.84 24.76
C LEU A 108 -10.43 8.33 24.11
N ILE A 109 -11.26 7.42 23.59
CA ILE A 109 -12.56 7.76 23.00
C ILE A 109 -13.49 8.40 24.04
N GLN A 110 -13.57 7.86 25.26
CA GLN A 110 -14.38 8.43 26.33
C GLN A 110 -13.97 9.86 26.68
N GLN A 111 -12.66 10.17 26.66
CA GLN A 111 -12.14 11.52 26.84
C GLN A 111 -12.50 12.44 25.67
N SER A 112 -12.40 11.94 24.44
CA SER A 112 -12.79 12.68 23.23
C SER A 112 -14.29 13.02 23.21
N ILE A 113 -15.17 12.08 23.60
CA ILE A 113 -16.62 12.29 23.68
C ILE A 113 -16.99 13.38 24.70
N ASN A 114 -16.25 13.46 25.81
CA ASN A 114 -16.54 14.40 26.89
C ASN A 114 -16.06 15.84 26.62
N THR A 115 -15.35 16.06 25.52
CA THR A 115 -14.83 17.39 25.14
C THR A 115 -15.85 18.09 24.24
N ILE A 116 -16.55 19.11 24.76
CA ILE A 116 -17.46 19.95 23.97
C ILE A 116 -16.60 21.00 23.24
N HIS A 117 -16.69 21.08 21.90
CA HIS A 117 -16.97 22.32 21.12
C HIS A 117 -16.57 22.26 19.62
N THR A 118 -17.55 22.67 18.79
CA THR A 118 -17.56 23.55 17.60
C THR A 118 -16.44 23.57 16.54
N LEU A 119 -16.87 23.18 15.32
CA LEU A 119 -16.48 23.56 13.94
C LEU A 119 -15.29 22.83 13.28
N ASP A 120 -15.58 22.41 12.03
CA ASP A 120 -14.69 22.00 10.92
C ASP A 120 -14.30 20.52 10.76
N ASP A 121 -15.29 19.64 10.63
CA ASP A 121 -15.10 18.36 9.92
C ASP A 121 -16.31 18.05 9.03
N TYR A 122 -16.66 18.98 8.14
CA TYR A 122 -17.61 18.66 7.06
C TYR A 122 -16.97 17.60 6.15
N PRO A 123 -17.69 16.54 5.78
CA PRO A 123 -17.20 15.58 4.81
C PRO A 123 -16.83 16.31 3.52
N TRP A 124 -15.69 15.95 2.94
CA TRP A 124 -15.33 16.48 1.63
C TRP A 124 -16.34 15.96 0.61
N SER A 125 -16.91 16.89 -0.15
CA SER A 125 -17.90 16.62 -1.19
C SER A 125 -17.27 16.75 -2.57
N SER A 126 -17.83 16.05 -3.56
CA SER A 126 -17.42 16.24 -4.95
C SER A 126 -17.49 17.71 -5.36
N LEU A 127 -16.48 18.18 -6.09
CA LEU A 127 -16.45 19.51 -6.69
C LEU A 127 -16.91 19.49 -8.16
N HIS A 128 -17.27 18.31 -8.68
CA HIS A 128 -17.67 18.07 -10.07
C HIS A 128 -16.66 18.60 -11.10
N LEU A 129 -15.37 18.49 -10.77
CA LEU A 129 -14.28 18.95 -11.62
C LEU A 129 -13.87 17.88 -12.63
N ILE A 130 -13.55 18.33 -13.85
CA ILE A 130 -12.90 17.50 -14.87
C ILE A 130 -11.41 17.84 -15.01
N GLN A 131 -10.99 19.01 -14.56
CA GLN A 131 -9.61 19.47 -14.64
C GLN A 131 -9.23 20.25 -13.39
N ALA A 132 -8.03 19.99 -12.85
CA ALA A 132 -7.48 20.69 -11.70
C ALA A 132 -5.95 20.59 -11.70
N LYS A 133 -5.30 21.24 -10.75
CA LYS A 133 -3.88 21.01 -10.48
C LYS A 133 -3.65 19.57 -10.02
N ALA A 134 -2.57 18.95 -10.48
CA ALA A 134 -2.15 17.62 -10.03
C ALA A 134 -1.85 17.63 -8.52
N SER A 135 -2.00 16.50 -7.84
CA SER A 135 -1.60 16.38 -6.42
C SER A 135 -0.09 16.54 -6.26
N PHE A 136 0.40 16.87 -5.06
CA PHE A 136 1.85 16.99 -4.83
C PHE A 136 2.61 15.69 -5.16
N ALA A 137 1.98 14.53 -4.93
CA ALA A 137 2.56 13.24 -5.26
C ALA A 137 2.64 12.99 -6.78
N GLN A 138 1.60 13.37 -7.53
CA GLN A 138 1.60 13.33 -8.99
C GLN A 138 2.65 14.27 -9.58
N GLU A 139 2.73 15.51 -9.07
CA GLU A 139 3.72 16.49 -9.50
C GLU A 139 5.14 15.95 -9.33
N ARG A 140 5.46 15.40 -8.15
CA ARG A 140 6.78 14.83 -7.87
C ARG A 140 7.15 13.73 -8.86
N ILE A 141 6.24 12.77 -9.10
CA ILE A 141 6.51 11.64 -10.02
C ILE A 141 6.68 12.16 -11.45
N TYR A 142 5.74 12.97 -11.92
CA TYR A 142 5.75 13.48 -13.30
C TYR A 142 6.98 14.36 -13.54
N LEU A 143 7.34 15.25 -12.61
CA LEU A 143 8.56 16.06 -12.72
C LEU A 143 9.83 15.22 -12.71
N ASP A 144 9.92 14.21 -11.83
CA ASP A 144 11.10 13.34 -11.78
C ASP A 144 11.28 12.58 -13.10
N GLU A 145 10.20 12.09 -13.69
CA GLU A 145 10.19 11.45 -15.01
C GLU A 145 10.65 12.44 -16.10
N GLN A 146 10.06 13.65 -16.16
CA GLN A 146 10.45 14.66 -17.16
C GLN A 146 11.92 15.09 -17.00
N ILE A 147 12.41 15.29 -15.78
CA ILE A 147 13.81 15.69 -15.54
C ILE A 147 14.77 14.56 -15.92
N ARG A 148 14.48 13.32 -15.54
CA ARG A 148 15.37 12.17 -15.81
C ARG A 148 15.42 11.79 -17.29
N PHE A 149 14.31 11.95 -18.01
CA PHE A 149 14.14 11.38 -19.34
C PHE A 149 14.01 12.42 -20.47
N SER A 150 13.89 13.72 -20.18
CA SER A 150 13.85 14.79 -21.20
C SER A 150 15.07 14.82 -22.13
N SER A 151 16.22 14.30 -21.70
CA SER A 151 17.49 14.39 -22.43
C SER A 151 17.85 13.13 -23.24
N ASN A 152 17.21 11.98 -23.00
CA ASN A 152 17.57 10.72 -23.66
C ASN A 152 16.33 9.88 -24.00
N LYS A 153 15.98 9.82 -25.30
CA LYS A 153 14.96 8.91 -25.86
C LYS A 153 15.28 7.42 -25.69
N THR A 154 16.48 7.08 -25.24
CA THR A 154 16.99 5.71 -25.11
C THR A 154 17.03 5.18 -23.68
N THR A 155 16.75 6.02 -22.67
CA THR A 155 16.73 5.59 -21.26
C THR A 155 15.36 5.04 -20.88
N MET A 156 15.40 3.86 -20.26
CA MET A 156 14.26 2.99 -19.95
C MET A 156 13.22 3.69 -19.06
N ASN A 157 11.98 3.79 -19.53
CA ASN A 157 10.87 4.43 -18.81
C ASN A 157 10.03 3.42 -18.00
N ASN A 158 10.68 2.68 -17.08
CA ASN A 158 9.97 1.70 -16.25
C ASN A 158 10.04 1.95 -14.73
N MET A 159 10.74 3.01 -14.28
CA MET A 159 10.95 3.29 -12.86
C MET A 159 9.65 3.50 -12.08
N TYR A 160 8.61 4.01 -12.74
CA TYR A 160 7.30 4.29 -12.15
C TYR A 160 6.22 3.33 -12.64
N VAL A 161 6.60 2.15 -13.14
CA VAL A 161 5.64 1.10 -13.49
C VAL A 161 5.35 0.25 -12.26
N ILE A 162 4.08 -0.01 -12.00
CA ILE A 162 3.62 -1.01 -11.03
C ILE A 162 3.16 -2.24 -11.81
N PRO A 163 4.02 -3.27 -11.98
CA PRO A 163 3.64 -4.51 -12.62
C PRO A 163 2.94 -5.43 -11.61
N LEU A 164 1.74 -5.87 -11.95
CA LEU A 164 0.98 -6.86 -11.19
C LEU A 164 0.83 -8.12 -12.06
N LEU A 165 1.55 -9.18 -11.70
CA LEU A 165 1.52 -10.46 -12.41
C LEU A 165 0.62 -11.45 -11.67
N TYR A 166 -0.39 -11.97 -12.37
CA TYR A 166 -1.30 -12.99 -11.85
C TYR A 166 -1.25 -14.23 -12.71
N ARG A 167 -1.20 -15.40 -12.08
CA ARG A 167 -1.41 -16.69 -12.75
C ARG A 167 -2.85 -17.12 -12.57
N VAL A 168 -3.47 -17.66 -13.61
CA VAL A 168 -4.81 -18.24 -13.51
C VAL A 168 -4.76 -19.49 -12.63
N SER A 169 -5.68 -19.59 -11.66
CA SER A 169 -5.75 -20.74 -10.75
C SER A 169 -6.32 -21.97 -11.46
N SER A 170 -5.78 -23.14 -11.15
CA SER A 170 -6.29 -24.44 -11.63
C SER A 170 -7.63 -24.85 -11.01
N MET A 171 -8.09 -24.14 -9.98
CA MET A 171 -9.31 -24.50 -9.23
C MET A 171 -10.60 -23.91 -9.79
N ASN A 172 -10.51 -22.88 -10.65
CA ASN A 172 -11.66 -22.29 -11.30
C ASN A 172 -11.69 -22.77 -12.75
N ASP A 173 -12.83 -23.31 -13.18
CA ASP A 173 -13.10 -23.56 -14.60
C ASP A 173 -12.98 -22.21 -15.33
N HIS A 174 -11.87 -22.02 -16.05
CA HIS A 174 -11.64 -21.06 -17.12
C HIS A 174 -12.03 -19.57 -16.88
N VAL A 175 -11.07 -18.65 -17.07
CA VAL A 175 -11.39 -17.20 -17.02
C VAL A 175 -11.78 -16.70 -18.41
N SER A 176 -12.99 -16.18 -18.55
CA SER A 176 -13.48 -15.55 -19.78
C SER A 176 -12.71 -14.26 -20.10
N ILE A 177 -12.10 -14.19 -21.28
CA ILE A 177 -11.40 -12.98 -21.72
C ILE A 177 -12.40 -11.86 -21.97
N ALA A 178 -13.58 -12.15 -22.56
CA ALA A 178 -14.60 -11.14 -22.80
C ALA A 178 -15.12 -10.51 -21.49
N ARG A 179 -15.40 -11.33 -20.47
CA ARG A 179 -15.81 -10.83 -19.14
C ARG A 179 -14.69 -10.08 -18.44
N LEU A 180 -13.45 -10.55 -18.55
CA LEU A 180 -12.29 -9.84 -18.01
C LEU A 180 -12.17 -8.46 -18.65
N TYR A 181 -12.28 -8.37 -19.96
CA TYR A 181 -12.27 -7.10 -20.69
C TYR A 181 -13.36 -6.13 -20.18
N HIS A 182 -14.61 -6.59 -20.09
CA HIS A 182 -15.70 -5.77 -19.57
C HIS A 182 -15.47 -5.35 -18.11
N ALA A 183 -14.89 -6.21 -17.29
CA ALA A 183 -14.53 -5.89 -15.92
C ALA A 183 -13.48 -4.78 -15.87
N PHE A 184 -12.44 -4.83 -16.70
CA PHE A 184 -11.44 -3.77 -16.82
C PHE A 184 -12.07 -2.45 -17.26
N GLN A 185 -12.91 -2.46 -18.30
CA GLN A 185 -13.62 -1.25 -18.74
C GLN A 185 -14.45 -0.64 -17.60
N SER A 186 -15.19 -1.48 -16.86
CA SER A 186 -16.00 -1.03 -15.72
C SER A 186 -15.16 -0.38 -14.63
N VAL A 187 -14.00 -0.97 -14.27
CA VAL A 187 -13.09 -0.42 -13.26
C VAL A 187 -12.48 0.90 -13.72
N ILE A 188 -12.03 1.02 -14.97
CA ILE A 188 -11.45 2.26 -15.51
C ILE A 188 -12.53 3.36 -15.60
N THR A 189 -13.76 3.01 -15.98
CA THR A 189 -14.89 3.96 -15.99
C THR A 189 -15.21 4.46 -14.59
N LYS A 190 -15.27 3.55 -13.60
CA LYS A 190 -15.57 3.85 -12.20
C LYS A 190 -14.49 4.72 -11.55
N HIS A 191 -13.22 4.44 -11.81
CA HIS A 191 -12.10 5.13 -11.17
C HIS A 191 -11.46 6.13 -12.13
N ASN A 192 -11.94 7.37 -12.07
CA ASN A 192 -11.52 8.49 -12.91
C ASN A 192 -10.00 8.62 -13.07
N ILE A 193 -9.24 8.38 -11.99
CA ILE A 193 -7.78 8.49 -11.99
C ILE A 193 -7.09 7.59 -13.03
N LEU A 194 -7.67 6.43 -13.35
CA LEU A 194 -7.11 5.48 -14.32
C LEU A 194 -7.25 5.96 -15.78
N ARG A 195 -8.03 7.03 -15.99
CA ARG A 195 -8.30 7.70 -17.27
C ARG A 195 -7.98 9.20 -17.22
N THR A 196 -7.13 9.59 -16.28
CA THR A 196 -6.72 10.98 -16.08
C THR A 196 -5.44 11.26 -16.86
N ALA A 197 -5.48 12.29 -17.70
CA ALA A 197 -4.30 12.83 -18.36
C ALA A 197 -3.50 13.74 -17.41
N LEU A 198 -2.17 13.73 -17.55
CA LEU A 198 -1.24 14.68 -16.91
C LEU A 198 -0.44 15.41 -17.98
N TYR A 199 -0.38 16.74 -17.87
CA TYR A 199 0.44 17.57 -18.75
C TYR A 199 0.83 18.88 -18.04
N ILE A 200 1.87 19.53 -18.54
CA ILE A 200 2.29 20.86 -18.07
C ILE A 200 1.46 21.90 -18.81
N ASP A 201 0.87 22.83 -18.07
CA ASP A 201 0.24 24.03 -18.63
C ASP A 201 1.33 25.05 -18.99
N ASP A 202 1.53 25.27 -20.29
CA ASP A 202 2.55 26.18 -20.83
C ASP A 202 2.39 27.63 -20.34
N THR A 203 1.22 28.03 -19.85
CA THR A 203 0.95 29.40 -19.42
C THR A 203 1.46 29.72 -18.01
N ASN A 204 1.47 28.72 -17.11
CA ASN A 204 1.79 28.93 -15.69
C ASN A 204 2.81 27.90 -15.14
N GLY A 205 3.18 26.89 -15.92
CA GLY A 205 4.12 25.83 -15.54
C GLY A 205 3.56 24.80 -14.55
N ASN A 206 2.27 24.88 -14.19
CA ASN A 206 1.64 23.92 -13.32
C ASN A 206 1.41 22.60 -14.05
N ILE A 207 1.49 21.49 -13.31
CA ILE A 207 1.06 20.19 -13.84
C ILE A 207 -0.43 20.09 -13.59
N ILE A 208 -1.15 19.84 -14.67
CA ILE A 208 -2.60 19.74 -14.70
C ILE A 208 -2.98 18.28 -14.83
N GLN A 209 -3.98 17.89 -14.06
CA GLN A 209 -4.69 16.64 -14.25
C GLN A 209 -6.03 16.90 -14.95
N HIS A 210 -6.35 16.10 -15.96
CA HIS A 210 -7.59 16.20 -16.73
C HIS A 210 -8.23 14.82 -16.87
N CYS A 211 -9.37 14.64 -16.22
CA CYS A 211 -10.18 13.43 -16.27
C CYS A 211 -10.91 13.32 -17.62
N LEU A 212 -10.59 12.30 -18.40
CA LEU A 212 -11.19 12.09 -19.73
C LEU A 212 -12.57 11.44 -19.62
N ASP A 213 -13.53 11.82 -20.46
CA ASP A 213 -14.89 11.27 -20.45
C ASP A 213 -14.91 9.74 -20.55
N ALA A 214 -15.70 9.08 -19.70
CA ALA A 214 -15.85 7.63 -19.69
C ALA A 214 -16.36 7.03 -21.01
N ASN A 215 -17.11 7.80 -21.80
CA ASN A 215 -17.60 7.40 -23.11
C ASN A 215 -16.47 7.16 -24.11
N ILE A 216 -15.30 7.78 -23.94
CA ILE A 216 -14.13 7.50 -24.78
C ILE A 216 -13.72 6.03 -24.59
N ILE A 217 -13.72 5.53 -23.35
CA ILE A 217 -13.36 4.15 -23.03
C ILE A 217 -14.38 3.14 -23.52
N LEU A 218 -15.66 3.48 -23.42
CA LEU A 218 -16.74 2.58 -23.85
C LEU A 218 -16.79 2.42 -25.37
N ASN A 219 -16.24 3.37 -26.12
CA ASN A 219 -16.30 3.41 -27.59
C ASN A 219 -14.99 3.01 -28.27
N GLU A 220 -13.89 2.81 -27.54
CA GLU A 220 -12.64 2.32 -28.10
C GLU A 220 -12.52 0.80 -28.06
N ASP A 221 -11.78 0.25 -29.04
CA ASP A 221 -11.52 -1.17 -29.15
C ASP A 221 -10.63 -1.70 -28.02
N MET A 222 -10.75 -3.01 -27.76
CA MET A 222 -10.02 -3.76 -26.73
C MET A 222 -8.50 -3.53 -26.72
N LYS A 223 -7.92 -3.31 -27.90
CA LYS A 223 -6.50 -3.03 -28.08
C LYS A 223 -6.10 -1.61 -27.66
N SER A 224 -6.98 -0.63 -27.84
CA SER A 224 -6.68 0.79 -27.62
C SER A 224 -6.51 1.15 -26.15
N TYR A 225 -7.22 0.44 -25.26
CA TYR A 225 -7.03 0.50 -23.80
C TYR A 225 -6.18 -0.63 -23.23
N GLY A 226 -5.48 -1.34 -24.11
CA GLY A 226 -4.32 -2.12 -23.74
C GLY A 226 -4.62 -3.50 -23.17
N LEU A 227 -5.77 -4.13 -23.44
CA LEU A 227 -5.89 -5.58 -23.27
C LEU A 227 -5.37 -6.26 -24.54
N THR A 228 -4.18 -6.86 -24.44
CA THR A 228 -3.52 -7.54 -25.57
C THR A 228 -3.13 -8.95 -25.19
N ILE A 229 -3.22 -9.88 -26.15
CA ILE A 229 -2.76 -11.26 -25.97
C ILE A 229 -1.39 -11.37 -26.63
N ILE A 230 -0.40 -11.82 -25.84
CA ILE A 230 0.97 -12.06 -26.26
C ILE A 230 1.21 -13.57 -26.16
N ASN A 231 1.42 -14.21 -27.31
CA ASN A 231 1.71 -15.64 -27.36
C ASN A 231 3.19 -15.87 -27.11
N ILE A 232 3.51 -16.70 -26.11
CA ILE A 232 4.87 -17.13 -25.79
C ILE A 232 5.11 -18.45 -26.52
N HIS A 233 6.07 -18.45 -27.45
CA HIS A 233 6.29 -19.56 -28.38
C HIS A 233 7.24 -20.66 -27.85
N ASN A 234 7.79 -20.53 -26.65
CA ASN A 234 8.70 -21.50 -26.03
C ASN A 234 8.29 -21.80 -24.57
N ASP A 235 8.45 -23.06 -24.13
CA ASP A 235 8.04 -23.57 -22.80
C ASP A 235 9.04 -23.30 -21.66
N GLU A 236 10.17 -22.65 -21.94
CA GLU A 236 11.17 -22.35 -20.90
C GLU A 236 10.73 -21.14 -20.06
N HIS A 237 10.73 -21.27 -18.73
CA HIS A 237 10.38 -20.19 -17.79
C HIS A 237 11.23 -18.93 -18.00
N ASP A 238 12.48 -19.09 -18.41
CA ASP A 238 13.43 -17.99 -18.67
C ASP A 238 12.92 -17.01 -19.74
N HIS A 239 12.07 -17.46 -20.68
CA HIS A 239 11.49 -16.59 -21.70
C HIS A 239 10.32 -15.73 -21.20
N MET A 240 9.61 -16.14 -20.14
CA MET A 240 8.51 -15.32 -19.61
C MET A 240 9.05 -14.04 -18.98
N ASP A 241 10.14 -14.15 -18.23
CA ASP A 241 10.79 -13.00 -17.61
C ASP A 241 11.33 -12.03 -18.67
N GLU A 242 11.95 -12.55 -19.74
CA GLU A 242 12.39 -11.74 -20.89
C GLU A 242 11.23 -10.99 -21.56
N VAL A 243 10.11 -11.67 -21.82
CA VAL A 243 8.91 -11.07 -22.42
C VAL A 243 8.31 -10.00 -21.50
N ILE A 244 8.22 -10.26 -20.19
CA ILE A 244 7.75 -9.28 -19.21
C ILE A 244 8.66 -8.05 -19.22
N VAL A 245 9.98 -8.25 -19.17
CA VAL A 245 10.96 -7.16 -19.22
C VAL A 245 10.85 -6.37 -20.53
N GLU A 246 10.63 -7.03 -21.67
CA GLU A 246 10.43 -6.35 -22.95
C GLU A 246 9.17 -5.47 -22.92
N ILE A 247 8.03 -6.00 -22.46
CA ILE A 247 6.77 -5.26 -22.33
C ILE A 247 6.95 -4.04 -21.42
N LEU A 248 7.52 -4.24 -20.23
CA LEU A 248 7.68 -3.17 -19.24
C LEU A 248 8.65 -2.06 -19.70
N ASN A 249 9.48 -2.34 -20.71
CA ASN A 249 10.42 -1.38 -21.29
C ASN A 249 9.92 -0.72 -22.58
N GLN A 250 8.70 -1.01 -23.03
CA GLN A 250 8.12 -0.36 -24.20
C GLN A 250 7.96 1.15 -23.95
N ALA A 251 8.46 1.97 -24.87
CA ALA A 251 8.43 3.43 -24.72
C ALA A 251 7.00 4.00 -24.75
N ASP A 252 6.05 3.27 -25.34
CA ASP A 252 4.64 3.58 -25.46
C ASP A 252 3.75 2.79 -24.48
N LEU A 253 4.36 2.12 -23.49
CA LEU A 253 3.63 1.42 -22.44
C LEU A 253 2.59 2.33 -21.79
N PHE A 254 2.96 3.59 -21.52
CA PHE A 254 2.04 4.62 -21.05
C PHE A 254 2.15 5.90 -21.89
N ASP A 255 1.04 6.64 -21.96
CA ASP A 255 1.01 8.01 -22.43
C ASP A 255 0.09 8.82 -21.52
N LEU A 256 0.71 9.44 -20.50
CA LEU A 256 -0.02 10.22 -19.50
C LEU A 256 -0.65 11.46 -20.11
N SER A 257 -0.15 12.01 -21.23
CA SER A 257 -0.71 13.22 -21.83
C SER A 257 -2.13 13.02 -22.37
N VAL A 258 -2.49 11.77 -22.64
CA VAL A 258 -3.82 11.35 -23.12
C VAL A 258 -4.47 10.33 -22.18
N GLY A 259 -4.06 10.29 -20.91
CA GLY A 259 -4.72 9.49 -19.87
C GLY A 259 -4.56 7.98 -20.02
N ARG A 260 -3.54 7.51 -20.73
CA ARG A 260 -3.23 6.09 -20.91
C ARG A 260 -2.25 5.62 -19.84
N ALA A 261 -2.77 5.39 -18.63
CA ALA A 261 -1.97 5.02 -17.44
C ALA A 261 -2.05 3.54 -17.05
N VAL A 262 -2.81 2.72 -17.79
CA VAL A 262 -3.02 1.28 -17.50
C VAL A 262 -2.85 0.44 -18.77
N ARG A 263 -2.26 -0.74 -18.63
CA ARG A 263 -2.14 -1.79 -19.65
C ARG A 263 -2.39 -3.17 -19.04
N CYS A 264 -2.91 -4.09 -19.84
CA CYS A 264 -3.20 -5.47 -19.46
C CYS A 264 -2.72 -6.42 -20.57
N HIS A 265 -1.71 -7.22 -20.28
CA HIS A 265 -1.20 -8.22 -21.22
C HIS A 265 -1.57 -9.62 -20.72
N ILE A 266 -2.21 -10.40 -21.57
CA ILE A 266 -2.42 -11.83 -21.37
C ILE A 266 -1.23 -12.53 -22.00
N LEU A 267 -0.43 -13.18 -21.18
CA LEU A 267 0.73 -13.97 -21.60
C LEU A 267 0.30 -15.43 -21.73
N ARG A 268 0.24 -15.93 -22.97
CA ARG A 268 -0.30 -17.27 -23.27
C ARG A 268 0.79 -18.22 -23.73
N HIS A 269 0.99 -19.30 -22.99
CA HIS A 269 1.83 -20.42 -23.41
C HIS A 269 1.01 -21.35 -24.31
N TYR A 270 1.45 -21.50 -25.57
CA TYR A 270 0.78 -22.25 -26.65
C TYR A 270 -0.62 -21.75 -27.06
N PRO A 271 -0.82 -21.26 -28.30
CA PRO A 271 -2.18 -21.11 -28.81
C PRO A 271 -2.83 -22.50 -28.96
N PRO A 272 -4.12 -22.68 -28.65
CA PRO A 272 -4.84 -23.86 -29.11
C PRO A 272 -4.66 -23.95 -30.64
N SER A 273 -4.43 -25.16 -31.14
CA SER A 273 -4.26 -25.45 -32.57
C SER A 273 -5.23 -24.62 -33.42
N GLN A 274 -4.74 -23.99 -34.49
CA GLN A 274 -5.46 -23.06 -35.39
C GLN A 274 -6.82 -23.56 -35.95
N ASP A 275 -7.19 -24.81 -35.68
CA ASP A 275 -8.46 -25.43 -36.06
C ASP A 275 -9.66 -25.10 -35.15
N SER A 276 -9.48 -24.28 -34.09
CA SER A 276 -10.57 -23.92 -33.17
C SER A 276 -10.76 -22.42 -32.96
N ILE A 277 -10.55 -21.59 -33.99
CA ILE A 277 -10.99 -20.18 -33.95
C ILE A 277 -12.41 -20.10 -34.53
N SER A 278 -13.39 -20.48 -33.73
CA SER A 278 -14.79 -20.09 -33.96
C SER A 278 -15.05 -18.79 -33.19
N TYR A 279 -15.25 -17.69 -33.91
CA TYR A 279 -15.65 -16.38 -33.36
C TYR A 279 -17.08 -16.36 -32.78
N GLU A 280 -17.58 -17.49 -32.26
CA GLU A 280 -18.91 -17.59 -31.64
C GLU A 280 -18.89 -18.14 -30.21
N ASN A 281 -17.76 -18.60 -29.68
CA ASN A 281 -17.61 -18.99 -28.28
C ASN A 281 -16.37 -18.30 -27.69
N ASP A 282 -16.57 -17.61 -26.56
CA ASP A 282 -15.59 -16.81 -25.81
C ASP A 282 -14.25 -17.53 -25.58
N ASP A 283 -13.13 -16.80 -25.73
CA ASP A 283 -11.78 -17.32 -25.48
C ASP A 283 -11.53 -17.37 -23.97
N LEU A 284 -11.02 -18.51 -23.51
CA LEU A 284 -10.91 -18.86 -22.11
C LEU A 284 -9.43 -18.95 -21.70
N LEU A 285 -9.06 -18.26 -20.63
CA LEU A 285 -7.75 -18.41 -20.02
C LEU A 285 -7.66 -19.73 -19.25
N THR A 286 -6.48 -20.32 -19.29
CA THR A 286 -6.10 -21.59 -18.67
C THR A 286 -5.05 -21.37 -17.59
N GLU A 287 -4.74 -22.40 -16.79
CA GLU A 287 -3.71 -22.34 -15.72
C GLU A 287 -2.29 -22.00 -16.20
N ASN A 288 -2.02 -22.15 -17.50
CA ASN A 288 -0.75 -21.78 -18.13
C ASN A 288 -0.70 -20.31 -18.55
N ASP A 289 -1.84 -19.62 -18.55
CA ASP A 289 -1.91 -18.21 -18.91
C ASP A 289 -1.60 -17.32 -17.70
N HIS A 290 -0.91 -16.21 -17.97
CA HIS A 290 -0.66 -15.16 -16.99
C HIS A 290 -1.30 -13.84 -17.42
N ILE A 291 -1.67 -13.02 -16.46
CA ILE A 291 -2.21 -11.68 -16.66
C ILE A 291 -1.21 -10.71 -16.04
N LEU A 292 -0.59 -9.89 -16.89
CA LEU A 292 0.29 -8.79 -16.49
C LEU A 292 -0.47 -7.47 -16.58
N ILE A 293 -0.79 -6.87 -15.44
CA ILE A 293 -1.41 -5.54 -15.37
C ILE A 293 -0.31 -4.54 -15.03
N SER A 294 -0.06 -3.59 -15.92
CA SER A 294 0.91 -2.51 -15.69
C SER A 294 0.16 -1.21 -15.45
N ILE A 295 0.46 -0.55 -14.34
CA ILE A 295 -0.17 0.73 -13.98
C ILE A 295 0.91 1.77 -13.67
N HIS A 296 0.72 3.00 -14.13
CA HIS A 296 1.65 4.08 -13.82
C HIS A 296 1.50 4.56 -12.36
N HIS A 297 2.61 4.70 -11.64
CA HIS A 297 2.63 5.03 -10.21
C HIS A 297 2.05 6.43 -9.90
N ALA A 298 2.01 7.34 -10.88
CA ALA A 298 1.32 8.64 -10.73
C ALA A 298 -0.21 8.49 -10.51
N MET A 299 -0.80 7.34 -10.86
CA MET A 299 -2.23 7.07 -10.74
C MET A 299 -2.58 6.05 -9.67
N PHE A 300 -1.58 5.43 -9.04
CA PHE A 300 -1.78 4.19 -8.30
C PHE A 300 -0.72 4.00 -7.23
N ASP A 301 -1.11 3.49 -6.08
CA ASP A 301 -0.22 3.18 -4.96
C ASP A 301 -0.48 1.76 -4.40
N GLY A 302 0.30 1.35 -3.39
CA GLY A 302 0.17 0.01 -2.80
C GLY A 302 -1.24 -0.29 -2.27
N ALA A 303 -1.88 0.68 -1.61
CA ALA A 303 -3.24 0.54 -1.08
C ALA A 303 -4.29 0.35 -2.20
N SER A 304 -4.08 1.03 -3.33
CA SER A 304 -4.93 0.93 -4.53
C SER A 304 -5.02 -0.49 -5.10
N THR A 305 -3.99 -1.33 -4.90
CA THR A 305 -3.97 -2.73 -5.38
C THR A 305 -5.17 -3.53 -4.88
N SER A 306 -5.47 -3.46 -3.59
CA SER A 306 -6.57 -4.22 -3.00
C SER A 306 -7.94 -3.72 -3.45
N ILE A 307 -8.09 -2.40 -3.62
CA ILE A 307 -9.29 -1.72 -4.12
C ILE A 307 -9.55 -2.13 -5.57
N PHE A 308 -8.51 -2.07 -6.40
CA PHE A 308 -8.58 -2.43 -7.81
C PHE A 308 -8.99 -3.88 -8.01
N LEU A 309 -8.35 -4.83 -7.31
CA LEU A 309 -8.66 -6.26 -7.44
C LEU A 309 -10.06 -6.60 -6.94
N ARG A 310 -10.50 -5.98 -5.83
CA ARG A 310 -11.86 -6.14 -5.33
C ARG A 310 -12.87 -5.68 -6.38
N ASP A 311 -12.68 -4.49 -6.92
CA ASP A 311 -13.62 -3.90 -7.89
C ASP A 311 -13.60 -4.64 -9.23
N LEU A 312 -12.42 -5.12 -9.67
CA LEU A 312 -12.29 -5.98 -10.84
C LEU A 312 -13.04 -7.31 -10.66
N SER A 313 -12.90 -7.93 -9.50
CA SER A 313 -13.62 -9.18 -9.16
C SER A 313 -15.14 -8.98 -9.16
N LEU A 314 -15.62 -7.90 -8.54
CA LEU A 314 -17.04 -7.54 -8.53
C LEU A 314 -17.57 -7.28 -9.94
N ALA A 315 -16.82 -6.51 -10.74
CA ALA A 315 -17.20 -6.22 -12.12
C ALA A 315 -17.22 -7.49 -12.99
N TYR A 316 -16.24 -8.38 -12.82
CA TYR A 316 -16.17 -9.66 -13.54
C TYR A 316 -17.36 -10.57 -13.24
N GLN A 317 -17.84 -10.58 -12.00
CA GLN A 317 -18.99 -11.37 -11.57
C GLN A 317 -20.34 -10.76 -12.02
N SER A 318 -20.40 -9.46 -12.28
CA SER A 318 -21.62 -8.78 -12.71
C SER A 318 -22.06 -9.17 -14.13
N ASP A 319 -23.38 -9.13 -14.39
CA ASP A 319 -23.91 -9.28 -15.75
C ASP A 319 -23.52 -8.07 -16.60
N VAL A 320 -23.05 -8.31 -17.83
CA VAL A 320 -22.62 -7.26 -18.78
C VAL A 320 -23.73 -6.22 -19.04
N SER A 321 -25.00 -6.62 -18.96
CA SER A 321 -26.15 -5.71 -19.08
C SER A 321 -26.35 -4.79 -17.87
N ASN A 322 -25.92 -5.22 -16.69
CA ASN A 322 -25.95 -4.44 -15.44
C ASN A 322 -24.64 -3.68 -15.19
N ALA A 323 -23.56 -4.02 -15.90
CA ALA A 323 -22.23 -3.43 -15.77
C ALA A 323 -22.12 -1.97 -16.25
N ARG A 324 -23.15 -1.44 -16.91
CA ARG A 324 -23.38 0.02 -17.02
C ARG A 324 -23.82 0.58 -15.67
N SER A 325 -23.01 0.36 -14.64
CA SER A 325 -23.18 1.01 -13.36
C SER A 325 -23.20 2.51 -13.61
N SER A 326 -24.28 3.17 -13.19
CA SER A 326 -24.39 4.63 -13.27
C SER A 326 -23.14 5.23 -12.64
N ILE A 327 -22.39 6.02 -13.41
CA ILE A 327 -21.35 6.89 -12.86
C ILE A 327 -22.07 7.74 -11.83
N ASP A 328 -21.72 7.59 -10.55
CA ASP A 328 -22.25 8.47 -9.53
C ASP A 328 -21.56 9.81 -9.69
N GLU A 329 -22.28 10.77 -10.28
CA GLU A 329 -21.79 12.13 -10.50
C GLU A 329 -21.50 12.86 -9.19
N ASN A 330 -22.05 12.40 -8.06
CA ASN A 330 -21.82 12.98 -6.73
C ASN A 330 -20.65 12.32 -5.98
N SER A 331 -20.01 11.31 -6.57
CA SER A 331 -18.87 10.65 -5.93
C SER A 331 -17.68 11.60 -5.79
N PHE A 332 -17.01 11.50 -4.64
CA PHE A 332 -15.75 12.18 -4.38
C PHE A 332 -14.63 11.44 -5.12
N TYR A 333 -13.89 12.13 -5.98
CA TYR A 333 -12.83 11.56 -6.82
C TYR A 333 -11.46 12.15 -6.48
N TYR A 334 -10.40 11.53 -7.02
CA TYR A 334 -9.01 11.93 -6.75
C TYR A 334 -8.72 13.40 -7.10
N ILE A 335 -9.40 13.94 -8.10
CA ILE A 335 -9.28 15.35 -8.51
C ILE A 335 -9.79 16.30 -7.42
N ASP A 336 -10.80 15.90 -6.65
CA ASP A 336 -11.30 16.68 -5.52
C ASP A 336 -10.28 16.66 -4.38
N TYR A 337 -9.67 15.50 -4.12
CA TYR A 337 -8.57 15.36 -3.16
C TYR A 337 -7.41 16.32 -3.48
N SER A 338 -6.99 16.43 -4.75
CA SER A 338 -5.86 17.32 -5.09
C SER A 338 -6.19 18.78 -4.80
N VAL A 339 -7.43 19.22 -5.02
CA VAL A 339 -7.86 20.59 -4.68
C VAL A 339 -7.82 20.80 -3.18
N HIS A 340 -8.34 19.85 -2.41
CA HIS A 340 -8.32 19.93 -0.95
C HIS A 340 -6.90 19.93 -0.36
N GLU A 341 -5.99 19.12 -0.90
CA GLU A 341 -4.58 19.09 -0.50
C GLU A 341 -3.90 20.45 -0.69
N HIS A 342 -4.24 21.19 -1.76
CA HIS A 342 -3.65 22.50 -2.05
C HIS A 342 -4.14 23.64 -1.15
N ILE A 343 -5.33 23.52 -0.57
CA ILE A 343 -5.92 24.55 0.30
C ILE A 343 -5.71 24.25 1.79
N MET A 344 -5.18 23.08 2.12
CA MET A 344 -4.91 22.68 3.51
C MET A 344 -3.80 23.58 4.10
N ASP A 345 -4.03 24.08 5.32
CA ASP A 345 -3.02 24.85 6.03
C ASP A 345 -1.92 23.92 6.55
N MET A 346 -0.74 24.05 5.95
CA MET A 346 0.45 23.26 6.30
C MET A 346 1.48 24.07 7.11
N SER A 347 1.09 25.21 7.69
CA SER A 347 2.02 26.12 8.37
C SER A 347 2.74 25.44 9.54
N LEU A 348 1.99 24.75 10.42
CA LEU A 348 2.55 24.00 11.55
C LEU A 348 3.48 22.88 11.09
N SER A 349 3.05 22.06 10.13
CA SER A 349 3.88 20.99 9.56
C SER A 349 5.15 21.54 8.89
N ARG A 350 5.06 22.69 8.21
CA ARG A 350 6.22 23.32 7.58
C ARG A 350 7.24 23.80 8.61
N GLU A 351 6.79 24.42 9.70
CA GLU A 351 7.66 24.82 10.81
C GLU A 351 8.33 23.60 11.47
N PHE A 352 7.56 22.54 11.71
CA PHE A 352 8.08 21.26 12.21
C PHE A 352 9.18 20.73 11.30
N TRP A 353 8.90 20.54 10.01
CA TRP A 353 9.87 19.99 9.05
C TRP A 353 11.09 20.86 8.87
N HIS A 354 10.93 22.19 8.87
CA HIS A 354 12.06 23.11 8.88
C HIS A 354 12.95 22.85 10.10
N SER A 355 12.38 22.80 11.31
CA SER A 355 13.14 22.54 12.54
C SER A 355 13.86 21.18 12.55
N GLN A 356 13.24 20.15 11.99
CA GLN A 356 13.81 18.79 11.97
C GLN A 356 14.98 18.68 10.98
N LEU A 357 14.95 19.43 9.88
CA LEU A 357 15.85 19.24 8.74
C LEU A 357 16.84 20.39 8.53
N GLU A 358 16.67 21.55 9.16
CA GLU A 358 17.52 22.74 8.95
C GLU A 358 19.02 22.50 9.17
N ARG A 359 19.36 21.53 10.03
CA ARG A 359 20.75 21.15 10.36
C ARG A 359 21.22 19.89 9.63
N TYR A 360 20.38 19.25 8.83
CA TYR A 360 20.75 18.04 8.12
C TYR A 360 21.40 18.41 6.80
N ASN A 361 22.60 17.91 6.54
CA ASN A 361 23.26 18.15 5.28
C ASN A 361 22.72 17.19 4.19
N MET A 362 21.66 17.60 3.51
CA MET A 362 21.05 16.84 2.41
C MET A 362 22.00 16.58 1.23
N GLU A 363 23.03 17.40 1.06
CA GLU A 363 24.03 17.22 -0.01
C GLU A 363 25.08 16.16 0.35
N CYS A 364 25.23 15.85 1.64
CA CYS A 364 26.13 14.81 2.11
C CYS A 364 25.44 13.44 2.01
N SER A 365 25.87 12.63 1.04
CA SER A 365 25.44 11.24 0.96
C SER A 365 26.04 10.42 2.11
N LEU A 366 25.26 9.50 2.66
CA LEU A 366 25.73 8.49 3.63
C LEU A 366 26.93 7.72 3.04
N SER A 367 27.99 7.56 3.83
CA SER A 367 29.20 6.83 3.40
C SER A 367 28.99 5.31 3.42
N LEU A 368 28.25 4.78 2.45
CA LEU A 368 28.00 3.34 2.33
C LEU A 368 29.16 2.62 1.62
N PRO A 369 29.45 1.35 1.97
CA PRO A 369 30.45 0.55 1.30
C PRO A 369 29.95 0.17 -0.10
N VAL A 370 30.38 0.95 -1.09
CA VAL A 370 30.05 0.74 -2.50
C VAL A 370 31.23 0.09 -3.22
N ASP A 371 30.94 -0.91 -4.07
CA ASP A 371 31.96 -1.57 -4.89
C ASP A 371 32.62 -0.60 -5.90
N ARG A 372 31.88 0.43 -6.31
CA ARG A 372 32.34 1.49 -7.22
C ARG A 372 31.87 2.84 -6.70
N GLN A 373 32.79 3.79 -6.57
CA GLN A 373 32.45 5.15 -6.18
C GLN A 373 31.53 5.80 -7.21
N HIS A 374 30.50 6.48 -6.71
CA HIS A 374 29.58 7.22 -7.55
C HIS A 374 30.31 8.43 -8.15
N LEU A 375 30.49 8.46 -9.48
CA LEU A 375 31.12 9.59 -10.18
C LEU A 375 30.06 10.66 -10.47
N SER A 376 29.96 11.65 -9.58
CA SER A 376 29.13 12.87 -9.68
C SER A 376 27.60 12.69 -9.64
N THR A 377 26.93 13.75 -9.17
CA THR A 377 25.48 13.97 -9.12
C THR A 377 24.80 14.05 -10.49
N ASN A 378 25.57 14.09 -11.59
CA ASN A 378 25.09 14.28 -12.96
C ASN A 378 25.12 13.01 -13.82
N GLN A 379 25.53 11.85 -13.28
CA GLN A 379 25.31 10.58 -13.98
C GLN A 379 23.86 10.13 -13.80
N GLN A 380 23.15 9.95 -14.93
CA GLN A 380 21.81 9.36 -14.96
C GLN A 380 21.82 8.05 -14.15
N ARG A 381 20.96 7.97 -13.14
CA ARG A 381 20.71 6.71 -12.42
C ARG A 381 20.21 5.70 -13.47
N SER A 382 20.86 4.54 -13.55
CA SER A 382 20.49 3.51 -14.54
C SER A 382 19.08 2.96 -14.33
N GLY A 383 18.55 3.05 -13.10
CA GLY A 383 17.31 2.38 -12.70
C GLY A 383 17.45 0.86 -12.52
N LEU A 384 18.62 0.31 -12.87
CA LEU A 384 18.91 -1.10 -12.68
C LEU A 384 19.14 -1.38 -11.20
N ALA A 385 18.43 -2.37 -10.68
CA ALA A 385 18.55 -2.85 -9.32
C ALA A 385 18.56 -4.38 -9.30
N SER A 386 19.09 -4.95 -8.22
CA SER A 386 18.95 -6.37 -7.89
C SER A 386 18.33 -6.47 -6.51
N ILE A 387 17.54 -7.51 -6.29
CA ILE A 387 16.92 -7.79 -4.99
C ILE A 387 17.73 -8.89 -4.31
N ALA A 388 18.05 -8.69 -3.04
CA ALA A 388 18.61 -9.72 -2.17
C ALA A 388 17.61 -9.99 -1.05
N GLU A 389 16.98 -11.16 -1.06
CA GLU A 389 16.00 -11.54 -0.05
C GLU A 389 16.69 -12.20 1.15
N ILE A 390 16.34 -11.72 2.34
CA ILE A 390 16.79 -12.30 3.61
C ILE A 390 15.57 -12.78 4.37
N ILE A 391 15.52 -14.09 4.64
CA ILE A 391 14.43 -14.73 5.37
C ILE A 391 14.89 -15.01 6.80
N PHE A 392 14.19 -14.41 7.77
CA PHE A 392 14.41 -14.67 9.19
C PHE A 392 13.62 -15.90 9.63
N ASN A 393 14.22 -16.73 10.49
CA ASN A 393 13.57 -17.93 11.01
C ASN A 393 12.50 -17.57 12.07
N ASN A 394 11.64 -18.54 12.42
CA ASN A 394 10.56 -18.32 13.38
C ASN A 394 11.05 -17.86 14.76
N GLU A 395 12.22 -18.33 15.21
CA GLU A 395 12.78 -17.94 16.52
C GLU A 395 13.09 -16.44 16.57
N VAL A 396 13.74 -15.91 15.53
CA VAL A 396 14.01 -14.47 15.39
C VAL A 396 12.71 -13.69 15.26
N CYS A 397 11.79 -14.13 14.40
CA CYS A 397 10.49 -13.46 14.22
C CYS A 397 9.68 -13.39 15.51
N THR A 398 9.58 -14.49 16.26
CA THR A 398 8.88 -14.53 17.55
C THR A 398 9.58 -13.65 18.58
N SER A 399 10.91 -13.65 18.64
CA SER A 399 11.65 -12.79 19.56
C SER A 399 11.46 -11.31 19.25
N PHE A 400 11.44 -10.96 17.96
CA PHE A 400 11.20 -9.60 17.48
C PHE A 400 9.78 -9.11 17.82
N LEU A 401 8.77 -9.96 17.60
CA LEU A 401 7.38 -9.69 17.99
C LEU A 401 7.23 -9.52 19.51
N ASN A 402 7.86 -10.39 20.29
CA ASN A 402 7.81 -10.34 21.75
C ASN A 402 8.47 -9.06 22.29
N TYR A 403 9.62 -8.66 21.74
CA TYR A 403 10.29 -7.42 22.13
C TYR A 403 9.44 -6.19 21.79
N ALA A 404 8.89 -6.12 20.57
CA ALA A 404 8.01 -5.04 20.16
C ALA A 404 6.79 -4.94 21.09
N SER A 405 6.18 -6.08 21.42
CA SER A 405 5.06 -6.14 22.35
C SER A 405 5.40 -5.66 23.75
N SER A 406 6.50 -6.15 24.33
CA SER A 406 6.87 -5.84 25.72
C SER A 406 7.28 -4.38 25.92
N HIS A 407 7.67 -3.70 24.85
CA HIS A 407 8.07 -2.29 24.87
C HIS A 407 7.01 -1.35 24.26
N HIS A 408 5.82 -1.87 23.93
CA HIS A 408 4.71 -1.12 23.31
C HIS A 408 5.10 -0.41 22.00
N LEU A 409 5.78 -1.14 21.12
CA LEU A 409 6.29 -0.68 19.83
C LEU A 409 5.54 -1.31 18.68
N THR A 410 5.53 -0.62 17.55
CA THR A 410 5.22 -1.24 16.26
C THR A 410 6.44 -1.97 15.70
N LEU A 411 6.21 -2.95 14.81
CA LEU A 411 7.29 -3.62 14.09
C LEU A 411 8.10 -2.65 13.23
N PHE A 412 7.44 -1.60 12.70
CA PHE A 412 8.13 -0.56 11.94
C PHE A 412 9.09 0.23 12.82
N GLN A 413 8.68 0.64 14.02
CA GLN A 413 9.54 1.38 14.96
C GLN A 413 10.76 0.54 15.35
N LEU A 414 10.55 -0.71 15.75
CA LEU A 414 11.65 -1.62 16.10
C LEU A 414 12.58 -1.89 14.90
N GLY A 415 11.99 -2.14 13.73
CA GLY A 415 12.74 -2.39 12.49
C GLY A 415 13.58 -1.18 12.09
N LEU A 416 13.03 0.02 12.22
CA LEU A 416 13.73 1.27 11.96
C LEU A 416 14.88 1.48 12.95
N SER A 417 14.69 1.19 14.25
CA SER A 417 15.78 1.22 15.25
C SER A 417 16.91 0.26 14.90
N VAL A 418 16.59 -0.99 14.54
CA VAL A 418 17.59 -1.97 14.08
C VAL A 418 18.29 -1.46 12.82
N PHE A 419 17.55 -0.84 11.90
CA PHE A 419 18.10 -0.32 10.66
C PHE A 419 19.02 0.89 10.88
N TYR A 420 18.75 1.77 11.85
CA TYR A 420 19.69 2.82 12.26
C TYR A 420 21.00 2.24 12.82
N VAL A 421 20.92 1.21 13.67
CA VAL A 421 22.13 0.53 14.18
C VAL A 421 22.91 -0.11 13.02
N PHE A 422 22.20 -0.72 12.07
CA PHE A 422 22.80 -1.28 10.87
C PHE A 422 23.51 -0.21 10.04
N LEU A 423 22.84 0.91 9.74
CA LEU A 423 23.42 2.02 8.99
C LEU A 423 24.60 2.64 9.71
N PHE A 424 24.51 2.88 11.02
CA PHE A 424 25.63 3.36 11.84
C PHE A 424 26.87 2.47 11.72
N LYS A 425 26.69 1.14 11.77
CA LYS A 425 27.80 0.19 11.59
C LYS A 425 28.32 0.19 10.16
N LEU A 426 27.44 0.35 9.19
CA LEU A 426 27.76 0.31 7.77
C LEU A 426 28.45 1.59 7.28
N SER A 427 28.13 2.74 7.88
CA SER A 427 28.66 4.07 7.56
C SER A 427 29.93 4.45 8.33
N HIS A 428 30.61 3.48 8.94
CA HIS A 428 31.79 3.71 9.78
C HIS A 428 31.53 4.66 10.98
N GLY A 429 30.31 4.68 11.51
CA GLY A 429 29.97 5.39 12.73
C GLY A 429 29.35 6.77 12.53
N GLU A 430 28.79 7.08 11.36
CA GLU A 430 28.00 8.31 11.19
C GLU A 430 26.78 8.28 12.13
N THR A 431 26.58 9.36 12.89
CA THR A 431 25.54 9.44 13.92
C THR A 431 24.30 10.21 13.48
N ASP A 432 24.40 11.14 12.53
CA ASP A 432 23.24 11.88 12.01
C ASP A 432 22.70 11.19 10.76
N LEU A 433 21.66 10.37 10.94
CA LEU A 433 21.13 9.48 9.91
C LEU A 433 19.72 9.94 9.50
N CYS A 434 19.47 10.05 8.19
CA CYS A 434 18.14 10.35 7.66
C CYS A 434 17.70 9.30 6.64
N ILE A 435 16.52 8.72 6.85
CA ILE A 435 15.97 7.62 6.06
C ILE A 435 14.59 8.03 5.55
N GLY A 436 14.37 7.95 4.24
CA GLY A 436 13.04 8.11 3.67
C GLY A 436 12.20 6.87 3.92
N SER A 437 10.99 7.04 4.47
CA SER A 437 9.98 5.99 4.53
C SER A 437 8.67 6.48 3.93
N ILE A 438 7.77 5.55 3.63
CA ILE A 438 6.50 5.83 2.97
C ILE A 438 5.36 5.89 3.98
N ASN A 439 4.46 6.85 3.79
CA ASN A 439 3.20 6.95 4.50
C ASN A 439 2.04 6.84 3.50
N ALA A 440 1.01 6.07 3.84
CA ALA A 440 -0.14 5.85 2.97
C ALA A 440 -0.98 7.12 2.75
N ASN A 441 -0.94 8.07 3.69
CA ASN A 441 -1.61 9.38 3.61
C ASN A 441 -3.13 9.30 3.31
N ARG A 442 -3.82 8.33 3.92
CA ARG A 442 -5.26 8.06 3.72
C ARG A 442 -6.01 8.14 5.05
N TYR A 443 -5.93 9.29 5.72
CA TYR A 443 -6.48 9.50 7.06
C TYR A 443 -7.97 9.85 7.09
N ARG A 444 -8.52 10.26 5.94
CA ARG A 444 -9.94 10.60 5.79
C ARG A 444 -10.73 9.43 5.20
N SER A 445 -11.98 9.26 5.64
CA SER A 445 -12.97 8.28 5.13
C SER A 445 -12.97 8.21 3.62
N GLU A 446 -13.04 9.39 3.03
CA GLU A 446 -13.27 9.68 1.63
C GLU A 446 -12.14 9.09 0.76
N LEU A 447 -10.95 8.86 1.35
CA LEU A 447 -9.77 8.38 0.67
C LEU A 447 -9.54 6.87 0.84
N VAL A 448 -10.19 6.21 1.81
CA VAL A 448 -9.88 4.81 2.18
C VAL A 448 -10.14 3.84 1.01
N ASN A 449 -11.20 4.07 0.24
CA ASN A 449 -11.61 3.20 -0.86
C ASN A 449 -11.35 3.79 -2.26
N MET A 450 -10.48 4.80 -2.34
CA MET A 450 -10.17 5.49 -3.60
C MET A 450 -8.91 4.92 -4.26
N ILE A 451 -8.93 4.68 -5.56
CA ILE A 451 -7.69 4.44 -6.32
C ILE A 451 -6.98 5.78 -6.56
N GLY A 452 -5.66 5.81 -6.38
CA GLY A 452 -4.87 7.01 -6.62
C GLY A 452 -3.47 6.93 -6.02
N MET A 453 -2.67 7.96 -6.26
CA MET A 453 -1.33 8.08 -5.67
C MET A 453 -1.38 9.00 -4.45
N PHE A 454 -1.49 8.44 -3.25
CA PHE A 454 -1.53 9.24 -2.01
C PHE A 454 -0.22 9.22 -1.25
N VAL A 455 0.63 8.22 -1.52
CA VAL A 455 1.81 7.94 -0.72
C VAL A 455 2.74 9.15 -0.62
N SER A 456 2.95 9.62 0.61
CA SER A 456 3.96 10.62 0.92
C SER A 456 5.27 9.94 1.34
N THR A 457 6.40 10.59 1.06
CA THR A 457 7.72 10.14 1.52
C THR A 457 8.17 11.05 2.64
N LEU A 458 8.34 10.49 3.83
CA LEU A 458 8.67 11.23 5.04
C LEU A 458 10.12 10.96 5.43
N PRO A 459 10.92 12.01 5.74
CA PRO A 459 12.28 11.84 6.22
C PRO A 459 12.28 11.54 7.72
N TYR A 460 12.75 10.35 8.09
CA TYR A 460 13.02 9.96 9.46
C TYR A 460 14.49 10.28 9.74
N ARG A 461 14.74 11.41 10.41
CA ARG A 461 16.08 11.82 10.86
C ARG A 461 16.26 11.50 12.34
N VAL A 462 17.36 10.82 12.67
CA VAL A 462 17.78 10.55 14.05
C VAL A 462 19.27 10.85 14.18
N GLU A 463 19.61 11.68 15.16
CA GLU A 463 20.99 11.87 15.62
C GLU A 463 21.24 10.88 16.77
N LEU A 464 22.11 9.90 16.53
CA LEU A 464 22.42 8.82 17.47
C LEU A 464 23.35 9.30 18.58
N ASP A 465 22.95 9.08 19.83
CA ASP A 465 23.85 9.17 20.97
C ASP A 465 24.56 7.82 21.19
N LEU A 466 25.89 7.84 21.21
CA LEU A 466 26.73 6.65 21.40
C LEU A 466 26.64 6.07 22.81
N HIS A 467 26.04 6.79 23.76
CA HIS A 467 25.81 6.34 25.13
C HIS A 467 24.46 5.64 25.31
N TRP A 468 23.56 5.71 24.33
CA TRP A 468 22.29 5.00 24.40
C TRP A 468 22.48 3.49 24.41
N SER A 469 21.79 2.85 25.34
CA SER A 469 21.37 1.46 25.19
C SER A 469 20.44 1.30 23.98
N PHE A 470 20.28 0.07 23.52
CA PHE A 470 19.33 -0.20 22.44
C PHE A 470 17.89 0.18 22.83
N ASP A 471 17.51 -0.04 24.09
CA ASP A 471 16.17 0.32 24.58
C ASP A 471 15.93 1.84 24.54
N GLU A 472 16.94 2.66 24.88
CA GLU A 472 16.86 4.12 24.78
C GLU A 472 16.75 4.60 23.32
N LEU A 473 17.55 4.03 22.42
CA LEU A 473 17.43 4.30 20.98
C LEU A 473 16.01 3.98 20.48
N VAL A 474 15.46 2.85 20.89
CA VAL A 474 14.13 2.41 20.48
C VAL A 474 13.03 3.36 20.96
N GLN A 475 13.11 3.86 22.21
CA GLN A 475 12.17 4.88 22.68
C GLN A 475 12.31 6.19 21.90
N HIS A 476 13.54 6.63 21.60
CA HIS A 476 13.75 7.85 20.82
C HIS A 476 13.20 7.72 19.39
N VAL A 477 13.43 6.59 18.73
CA VAL A 477 12.86 6.30 17.39
C VAL A 477 11.34 6.27 17.45
N ARG A 478 10.75 5.69 18.49
CA ARG A 478 9.29 5.69 18.69
C ARG A 478 8.75 7.11 18.78
N GLU A 479 9.29 7.96 19.65
CA GLU A 479 8.89 9.36 19.80
C GLU A 479 9.02 10.12 18.48
N LYS A 480 10.15 9.93 17.78
CA LYS A 480 10.39 10.54 16.47
C LYS A 480 9.33 10.11 15.45
N CYS A 481 9.03 8.81 15.35
CA CYS A 481 8.02 8.30 14.44
C CYS A 481 6.63 8.89 14.69
N LEU A 482 6.26 9.08 15.96
CA LEU A 482 4.97 9.66 16.33
C LEU A 482 4.88 11.14 15.98
N SER A 483 5.94 11.91 16.28
CA SER A 483 6.00 13.33 15.90
C SER A 483 5.95 13.54 14.39
N ILE A 484 6.62 12.68 13.62
CA ILE A 484 6.59 12.71 12.15
C ILE A 484 5.18 12.42 11.64
N LEU A 485 4.47 11.46 12.25
CA LEU A 485 3.12 11.09 11.83
C LEU A 485 2.10 12.22 12.06
N GLU A 486 2.26 13.00 13.12
CA GLU A 486 1.40 14.16 13.41
C GLU A 486 1.56 15.30 12.40
N HIS A 487 2.69 15.36 11.69
CA HIS A 487 3.03 16.40 10.72
C HIS A 487 3.19 15.84 9.28
N SER A 488 2.69 14.62 9.03
CA SER A 488 2.87 13.85 7.79
C SER A 488 2.08 14.34 6.60
#